data_AF-A0A564QA45-F1
#
_entry.id   AF-A0A564QA45-F1
#
_cell.length_a   1.000
_cell.length_b   1.000
_cell.length_c   1.000
_cell.angle_alpha   90.00
_cell.angle_beta   90.00
_cell.angle_gamma   90.00
#
_symmetry.space_group_name_H-M   'P 1'
#
loop_
_entity.id
_entity.type
_entity.pdbx_description
1 polymer ?
#
loop_
_entity_poly.entity_id
_entity_poly.type
_entity_poly.pdbx_seq_one_letter_code
_entity_poly.pdbx_strand_id
1 'polypeptide(L)' 'MNCFYHRFSGLSIYELSKRLGWSTGKVSNIIKKLEEDGLIGKDRLVEGGRAQTKIHPIGWKELLPDDVKETLMSEKIKK' A
#
# COMPACT_ATOMS: atom_id res chain seq x y z
N MET A 1 -6.40 -17.84 9.40
CA MET A 1 -5.12 -17.44 8.78
C MET A 1 -5.21 -15.95 8.48
N ASN A 2 -4.77 -15.10 9.42
CA ASN A 2 -4.96 -13.65 9.31
C ASN A 2 -3.89 -13.06 8.40
N CYS A 3 -4.28 -12.78 7.17
CA CYS A 3 -3.46 -12.22 6.11
C CYS A 3 -2.77 -10.94 6.62
N PHE A 4 -1.47 -10.85 6.33
CA PHE A 4 -0.57 -9.74 6.67
C PHE A 4 -1.11 -8.34 6.31
N TYR A 5 -2.10 -8.27 5.40
CA TYR A 5 -2.71 -7.06 4.84
C TYR A 5 -3.26 -6.04 5.85
N HIS A 6 -3.85 -6.46 6.97
CA HIS A 6 -4.54 -5.53 7.87
C HIS A 6 -3.63 -4.85 8.91
N ARG A 7 -2.41 -5.33 9.13
CA ARG A 7 -1.55 -4.85 10.23
C ARG A 7 -0.53 -3.77 9.84
N PHE A 8 -0.44 -3.43 8.55
CA PHE A 8 0.60 -2.54 8.02
C PHE A 8 0.05 -1.36 7.20
N SER A 9 -1.27 -1.18 7.14
CA SER A 9 -1.87 0.00 6.51
C SER A 9 -1.58 1.25 7.35
N GLY A 10 -0.69 2.10 6.86
CA GLY A 10 -0.41 3.40 7.48
C GLY A 10 0.88 3.47 8.29
N LEU A 11 1.96 2.85 7.80
CA LEU A 11 3.30 3.12 8.35
C LEU A 11 3.99 4.23 7.56
N SER A 12 4.75 5.06 8.27
CA SER A 12 5.69 6.01 7.70
C SER A 12 7.00 5.31 7.30
N ILE A 13 7.78 5.97 6.45
CA ILE A 13 9.14 5.52 6.06
C ILE A 13 10.02 5.25 7.28
N TYR A 14 9.87 6.08 8.32
CA TYR A 14 10.64 5.94 9.56
C TYR A 14 10.22 4.70 10.35
N GLU A 15 8.92 4.44 10.49
CA GLU A 15 8.45 3.23 11.18
C GLU A 15 8.84 1.96 10.42
N LEU A 16 8.80 2.01 9.09
CA LEU A 16 9.28 0.93 8.23
C LEU A 16 10.79 0.70 8.39
N SER A 17 11.59 1.77 8.46
CA SER A 17 13.04 1.64 8.65
C SER A 17 13.39 1.02 10.00
N LYS A 18 12.70 1.43 11.07
CA LYS A 18 12.88 0.87 12.41
C LYS A 18 12.47 -0.61 12.48
N ARG A 19 11.37 -1.00 11.85
CA ARG A 19 10.92 -2.40 11.82
C ARG A 19 11.82 -3.30 10.99
N LEU A 20 12.30 -2.82 9.85
CA LEU A 20 13.10 -3.61 8.90
C LEU A 20 14.60 -3.59 9.23
N GLY A 21 15.03 -2.73 10.14
CA GLY A 21 16.46 -2.53 10.45
C GLY A 21 17.24 -1.97 9.25
N TRP A 22 16.58 -1.25 8.35
CA TRP A 22 17.19 -0.68 7.15
C TRP A 22 17.40 0.82 7.29
N SER A 23 18.30 1.38 6.49
CA SER A 23 18.44 2.84 6.41
C SER A 23 17.18 3.46 5.80
N THR A 24 16.82 4.66 6.25
CA THR A 24 15.67 5.42 5.72
C THR A 24 15.81 5.66 4.21
N GLY A 25 17.02 5.88 3.71
CA GLY A 25 17.30 6.02 2.28
C GLY A 25 16.99 4.75 1.49
N LYS A 26 17.38 3.58 2.00
CA LYS A 26 17.07 2.28 1.36
C LYS A 26 15.57 2.04 1.31
N VAL A 27 14.88 2.27 2.42
CA VAL A 27 13.42 2.13 2.52
C VAL A 27 12.72 3.10 1.56
N SER A 28 13.14 4.36 1.52
CA SER A 28 12.59 5.37 0.60
C SER A 28 12.74 4.96 -0.87
N ASN A 29 13.90 4.42 -1.26
CA ASN A 29 14.15 3.98 -2.62
C ASN A 29 13.26 2.77 -3.02
N ILE A 30 13.08 1.81 -2.11
CA ILE A 30 12.19 0.66 -2.34
C ILE A 30 10.74 1.12 -2.46
N ILE A 31 10.28 2.00 -1.57
CA ILE A 31 8.93 2.55 -1.61
C ILE A 31 8.70 3.30 -2.92
N LYS A 32 9.66 4.10 -3.38
CA LYS A 32 9.56 4.79 -4.67
C LYS A 32 9.35 3.80 -5.82
N LYS A 33 10.13 2.71 -5.87
CA LYS A 33 9.94 1.66 -6.89
C LYS A 33 8.58 0.98 -6.80
N LEU A 34 8.14 0.62 -5.59
CA LEU A 34 6.83 -0.01 -5.40
C LEU A 34 5.67 0.93 -5.77
N GLU A 35 5.83 2.24 -5.60
CA GLU A 35 4.87 3.25 -6.03
C GLU A 35 4.87 3.39 -7.56
N GLU A 36 6.05 3.41 -8.19
CA GLU A 36 6.20 3.41 -9.65
C GLU A 36 5.57 2.15 -10.28
N ASP A 37 5.70 1.00 -9.62
CA ASP A 37 5.08 -0.27 -10.02
C ASP A 37 3.57 -0.34 -9.70
N GLY A 38 2.99 0.68 -9.07
CA GLY A 38 1.56 0.71 -8.71
C GLY A 38 1.18 -0.34 -7.65
N LEU A 39 2.12 -0.78 -6.82
CA LEU A 39 1.88 -1.80 -5.77
C LEU A 39 1.52 -1.18 -4.43
N ILE A 40 1.86 0.09 -4.21
CA ILE A 40 1.55 0.82 -2.98
C ILE A 40 1.00 2.21 -3.31
N GLY A 41 0.17 2.73 -2.40
CA GLY A 41 -0.27 4.12 -2.41
C GLY A 41 0.26 4.88 -1.19
N LYS A 42 0.18 6.21 -1.28
CA LYS A 42 0.60 7.14 -0.22
C LYS A 42 -0.53 8.10 0.09
N ASP A 43 -0.90 8.17 1.36
CA ASP A 43 -1.79 9.21 1.86
C ASP A 43 -0.99 10.25 2.63
N ARG A 44 -1.29 11.52 2.38
CA ARG A 44 -0.78 12.61 3.18
C ARG A 44 -1.82 12.96 4.24
N LEU A 45 -1.58 12.52 5.46
CA LEU A 45 -2.44 12.78 6.61
C LEU A 45 -1.82 13.89 7.47
N VAL A 46 -2.66 14.80 7.97
CA VAL A 46 -2.22 15.81 8.93
C VAL A 46 -2.67 15.36 10.32
N GLU A 47 -1.74 14.81 11.09
CA GLU A 47 -2.00 14.43 12.49
C GLU A 47 -1.24 15.39 13.41
N GLY A 48 -1.96 16.04 14.34
CA GLY A 48 -1.35 16.94 15.33
C GLY A 48 -0.63 18.15 14.73
N GLY A 49 -1.06 18.64 13.56
CA GLY A 49 -0.44 19.77 12.85
C GLY A 49 0.83 19.44 12.08
N ARG A 50 1.26 18.16 12.05
CA ARG A 50 2.37 17.69 11.22
C ARG A 50 1.86 16.83 10.09
N ALA A 51 2.25 17.18 8.85
CA ALA A 51 1.98 16.34 7.70
C ALA A 51 2.83 15.06 7.78
N GLN A 52 2.18 13.92 7.82
CA GLN A 52 2.79 12.60 7.73
C GLN A 52 2.34 11.88 6.46
N THR A 53 3.31 11.30 5.77
CA THR A 53 3.04 10.41 4.64
C THR A 53 2.88 8.99 5.17
N LYS A 54 1.69 8.45 5.00
CA LYS A 54 1.34 7.07 5.37
C LYS A 54 1.33 6.22 4.11
N ILE A 55 1.96 5.05 4.19
CA ILE A 55 2.05 4.11 3.07
C ILE A 55 1.06 2.98 3.31
N HIS A 56 0.33 2.62 2.26
CA HIS A 56 -0.62 1.51 2.25
C HIS A 56 -0.41 0.62 1.02
N PRO A 57 -0.61 -0.70 1.13
CA PRO A 57 -0.59 -1.58 -0.02
C PRO A 57 -1.83 -1.35 -0.90
N ILE A 58 -1.67 -1.38 -2.22
CA ILE A 58 -2.80 -1.42 -3.15
C ILE A 58 -3.45 -2.80 -3.07
N GLY A 59 -4.78 -2.84 -3.01
CA GLY A 59 -5.53 -4.08 -2.90
C GLY A 59 -5.25 -5.00 -4.09
N TRP A 60 -5.05 -6.30 -3.85
CA TRP A 60 -4.74 -7.27 -4.92
C TRP A 60 -5.72 -7.26 -6.11
N LYS A 61 -6.99 -6.89 -5.88
CA LYS A 61 -8.01 -6.76 -6.94
C LYS A 61 -7.71 -5.63 -7.92
N GLU A 62 -7.08 -4.56 -7.45
CA GLU A 62 -6.71 -3.41 -8.28
C GLU A 62 -5.50 -3.72 -9.17
N LEU A 63 -4.67 -4.69 -8.74
CA LEU A 63 -3.52 -5.20 -9.49
C LEU A 63 -3.88 -6.17 -10.62
N LEU A 64 -5.14 -6.60 -10.70
CA LEU A 64 -5.58 -7.52 -11.74
C LEU A 64 -5.63 -6.83 -13.11
N PRO A 65 -5.40 -7.59 -14.19
CA PRO A 65 -5.74 -7.15 -15.54
C PRO A 65 -7.22 -6.75 -15.65
N ASP A 66 -7.54 -5.80 -16.53
CA ASP A 66 -8.89 -5.25 -16.65
C ASP A 66 -9.92 -6.29 -17.12
N ASP A 67 -9.53 -7.25 -17.96
CA ASP A 67 -10.37 -8.37 -18.40
C ASP A 67 -10.82 -9.25 -17.22
N VAL A 68 -9.93 -9.45 -16.24
CA VAL A 68 -10.25 -10.19 -15.02
C VAL A 68 -11.15 -9.36 -14.10
N LYS A 69 -10.92 -8.04 -14.03
CA LYS A 69 -11.75 -7.13 -13.21
C LYS A 69 -13.20 -7.10 -13.69
N GLU A 70 -13.44 -7.00 -15.01
CA GLU A 70 -14.78 -6.99 -15.59
C GLU A 70 -15.55 -8.27 -15.27
N THR A 71 -14.86 -9.41 -15.36
CA THR A 71 -15.42 -10.72 -15.01
C THR A 71 -15.87 -10.75 -13.54
N LEU A 72 -15.01 -10.31 -12.61
CA LEU A 72 -15.31 -10.27 -11.17
C LEU A 72 -16.45 -9.30 -10.81
N MET A 73 -16.57 -8.19 -11.54
CA MET A 73 -17.66 -7.23 -11.36
C MET A 73 -19.00 -7.81 -11.84
N SER A 74 -18.99 -8.56 -12.95
CA SER A 74 -20.18 -9.19 -13.53
C SER A 74 -20.77 -10.30 -12.65
N GLU A 75 -19.93 -11.08 -11.96
CA GLU A 75 -20.38 -12.13 -11.03
C GLU A 75 -21.01 -11.55 -9.75
N LYS A 76 -20.58 -10.35 -9.35
CA LYS A 76 -21.11 -9.66 -8.17
C LYS A 76 -22.54 -9.14 -8.36
N ILE A 77 -22.97 -8.94 -9.61
CA ILE A 77 -24.30 -8.43 -9.96
C ILE A 77 -25.31 -9.60 -10.09
N LYS A 78 -24.83 -10.83 -10.29
CA LYS A 78 -25.66 -12.05 -10.41
C LYS A 78 -26.02 -12.71 -9.07
N LYS A 79 -25.54 -12.17 -7.95
CA LYS A 79 -25.71 -12.75 -6.61
C LYS A 79 -26.49 -11.81 -5.71
#